data_AF-A0A9D3V880-F1
#
_entry.id   AF-A0A9D3V880-F1
#
_cell.length_a   1.000
_cell.length_b   1.000
_cell.length_c   1.000
_cell.angle_alpha   90.00
_cell.angle_beta   90.00
_cell.angle_gamma   90.00
#
_symmetry.space_group_name_H-M   'P 1'
#
loop_
_entity.id
_entity.type
_entity.pdbx_description
1 polymer ?
#
loop_
_entity_poly.entity_id
_entity_poly.type
_entity_poly.pdbx_seq_one_letter_code
_entity_poly.pdbx_strand_id
1 'polypeptide(L)'
;MKFGKRLKQKIEETFPTWRDQFLCYKELKKFIKLISSALPVVAKPTKYGNAEAEFMYMLNNEIDKFNAFFMEQEEDFIIRHKELQQRIKRVTDKWSSNGSRTEYNDEMGEIRKDIVDFHGEMVLFRELQQHQFHGVGKDIEEI
;
A
#
# COMPACT_ATOMS: atom_id res chain seq x y z
N MET A 1 -2.51 -15.69 9.95
CA MET A 1 -1.99 -15.32 11.30
C MET A 1 -2.80 -14.18 11.91
N LYS A 2 -2.75 -13.99 13.24
CA LYS A 2 -3.45 -12.90 13.95
C LYS A 2 -2.86 -11.50 13.68
N PHE A 3 -1.62 -11.41 13.19
CA PHE A 3 -0.93 -10.16 12.90
C PHE A 3 -1.51 -9.44 11.67
N GLY A 4 -1.58 -10.11 10.52
CA GLY A 4 -2.13 -9.52 9.29
C GLY A 4 -3.57 -8.99 9.43
N LYS A 5 -4.40 -9.66 10.24
CA LYS A 5 -5.76 -9.16 10.56
C LYS A 5 -5.74 -7.86 11.37
N ARG A 6 -4.83 -7.75 12.34
CA ARG A 6 -4.67 -6.55 13.17
C ARG A 6 -4.06 -5.39 12.38
N LEU A 7 -3.08 -5.67 11.53
CA LEU A 7 -2.50 -4.69 10.61
C LEU A 7 -3.56 -4.14 9.67
N LYS A 8 -4.34 -5.03 9.03
CA LYS A 8 -5.46 -4.64 8.17
C LYS A 8 -6.43 -3.74 8.92
N GLN A 9 -6.93 -4.17 10.07
CA GLN A 9 -7.83 -3.35 10.89
C GLN A 9 -7.25 -1.97 11.20
N LYS A 10 -5.97 -1.90 11.60
CA LYS A 10 -5.32 -0.63 11.94
C LYS A 10 -5.24 0.30 10.72
N ILE A 11 -4.95 -0.24 9.54
CA ILE A 11 -4.94 0.52 8.29
C ILE A 11 -6.34 0.98 7.92
N GLU A 12 -7.36 0.14 8.10
CA GLU A 12 -8.75 0.51 7.81
C GLU A 12 -9.30 1.59 8.75
N GLU A 13 -8.77 1.68 9.97
CA GLU A 13 -9.05 2.73 10.94
C GLU A 13 -8.31 4.02 10.61
N THR A 14 -7.01 3.94 10.26
CA THR A 14 -6.18 5.11 9.95
C THR A 14 -6.45 5.68 8.55
N PHE A 15 -6.68 4.81 7.56
CA PHE A 15 -6.87 5.13 6.14
C PHE A 15 -8.07 4.36 5.55
N PRO A 16 -9.31 4.85 5.78
CA PRO A 16 -10.50 4.18 5.28
C PRO A 16 -10.52 4.01 3.75
N THR A 17 -9.91 4.94 3.02
CA THR A 17 -9.83 4.93 1.55
C THR A 17 -8.93 3.82 0.99
N TRP A 18 -8.05 3.24 1.81
CA TRP A 18 -7.12 2.19 1.36
C TRP A 18 -7.77 0.79 1.36
N ARG A 19 -9.00 0.66 1.88
CA ARG A 19 -9.74 -0.62 2.01
C ARG A 19 -9.89 -1.40 0.72
N ASP A 20 -10.09 -0.69 -0.39
CA ASP A 20 -10.39 -1.30 -1.69
C ASP A 20 -9.14 -1.54 -2.53
N GLN A 21 -7.97 -1.12 -2.03
CA GLN A 21 -6.68 -1.21 -2.72
C GLN A 21 -5.90 -2.50 -2.41
N PHE A 22 -6.44 -3.32 -1.51
CA PHE A 22 -5.85 -4.63 -1.18
C PHE A 22 -6.08 -5.62 -2.32
N LEU A 23 -5.11 -6.52 -2.54
CA LEU A 23 -5.28 -7.62 -3.49
C LEU A 23 -6.46 -8.51 -3.09
N CYS A 24 -7.29 -8.84 -4.08
CA CYS A 24 -8.43 -9.73 -3.92
C CYS A 24 -8.03 -11.21 -3.88
N TYR A 25 -7.19 -11.61 -2.92
CA TYR A 25 -6.69 -12.98 -2.77
C TYR A 25 -7.76 -14.07 -2.76
N LYS A 26 -8.95 -13.77 -2.21
CA LYS A 26 -10.07 -14.73 -2.21
C LYS A 26 -10.53 -15.08 -3.62
N GLU A 27 -10.49 -14.13 -4.55
CA GLU A 27 -10.92 -14.34 -5.93
C GLU A 27 -9.80 -15.04 -6.71
N LEU A 28 -8.57 -14.55 -6.60
CA LEU A 28 -7.38 -15.19 -7.19
C LEU A 28 -7.29 -16.67 -6.80
N LYS A 29 -7.48 -16.99 -5.51
CA LYS A 29 -7.46 -18.37 -5.01
C LYS A 29 -8.61 -19.25 -5.52
N LYS A 30 -9.78 -18.68 -5.83
CA LYS A 30 -10.88 -19.43 -6.45
C LYS A 30 -10.51 -19.84 -7.87
N PHE A 31 -9.90 -18.94 -8.64
CA PHE A 31 -9.46 -19.23 -10.00
C PHE A 31 -8.30 -20.23 -10.04
N ILE A 32 -7.32 -20.11 -9.14
CA ILE A 32 -6.26 -21.11 -8.98
C ILE A 32 -6.87 -22.50 -8.77
N LYS A 33 -7.82 -22.63 -7.84
CA LYS A 33 -8.51 -23.90 -7.59
C LYS A 33 -9.27 -24.43 -8.82
N LEU A 34 -9.91 -23.54 -9.60
CA LEU A 34 -10.61 -23.94 -10.82
C LEU A 34 -9.63 -24.51 -11.85
N ILE A 35 -8.48 -23.86 -12.05
CA ILE A 35 -7.42 -24.33 -12.94
C ILE A 35 -6.83 -25.65 -12.43
N SER A 36 -6.46 -25.75 -11.15
CA SER A 36 -5.91 -26.98 -10.54
C SER A 36 -6.90 -28.15 -10.57
N SER A 37 -8.20 -27.89 -10.39
CA SER A 37 -9.24 -28.93 -10.44
C SER A 37 -9.52 -29.45 -11.85
N ALA A 38 -9.17 -28.68 -12.88
CA ALA A 38 -9.33 -29.07 -14.28
C ALA A 38 -8.19 -29.97 -14.79
N LEU A 39 -7.10 -30.14 -14.03
CA LEU A 39 -5.89 -30.83 -14.45
C LEU A 39 -5.93 -32.38 -14.55
N PRO A 40 -6.95 -33.14 -14.09
CA PRO A 40 -6.93 -34.59 -14.28
C PRO A 40 -7.96 -35.13 -15.29
N VAL A 41 -8.12 -34.57 -16.50
CA VAL A 41 -8.73 -35.33 -17.62
C VAL A 41 -8.17 -34.94 -18.99
N VAL A 42 -7.34 -35.83 -19.54
CA VAL A 42 -7.14 -36.18 -20.96
C VAL A 42 -7.70 -35.19 -22.01
N ALA A 43 -6.78 -34.53 -22.71
CA ALA A 43 -6.84 -34.14 -24.12
C ALA A 43 -8.21 -33.71 -24.70
N LYS A 44 -8.61 -32.45 -24.51
CA LYS A 44 -9.46 -31.72 -25.48
C LYS A 44 -9.01 -30.26 -25.62
N PRO A 45 -8.38 -29.88 -26.74
CA PRO A 45 -7.91 -28.52 -26.98
C PRO A 45 -9.07 -27.70 -27.51
N THR A 46 -9.82 -27.00 -26.67
CA THR A 46 -10.71 -25.89 -27.13
C THR A 46 -11.39 -25.12 -25.99
N LYS A 47 -11.54 -25.67 -24.77
CA LYS A 47 -12.25 -24.98 -23.66
C LYS A 47 -11.37 -24.33 -22.59
N TYR A 48 -10.10 -24.70 -22.49
CA TYR A 48 -9.27 -24.38 -21.32
C TYR A 48 -8.25 -23.25 -21.51
N GLY A 49 -7.87 -22.92 -22.75
CA GLY A 49 -7.10 -21.70 -23.02
C GLY A 49 -7.83 -20.42 -22.58
N ASN A 50 -9.16 -20.48 -22.44
CA ASN A 50 -9.98 -19.39 -21.92
C ASN A 50 -9.79 -19.17 -20.40
N ALA A 51 -9.70 -20.23 -19.59
CA ALA A 51 -9.62 -20.11 -18.14
C ALA A 51 -8.25 -19.62 -17.66
N GLU A 52 -7.18 -20.04 -18.33
CA GLU A 52 -5.82 -19.53 -18.08
C GLU A 52 -5.70 -18.06 -18.51
N ALA A 53 -6.21 -17.71 -19.69
CA ALA A 53 -6.22 -16.32 -20.15
C ALA A 53 -7.07 -15.40 -19.25
N GLU A 54 -8.22 -15.88 -18.77
CA GLU A 54 -9.08 -15.15 -17.83
C GLU A 54 -8.40 -14.93 -16.47
N PHE A 55 -7.70 -15.95 -15.96
CA PHE A 55 -6.88 -15.81 -14.76
C PHE A 55 -5.74 -14.81 -14.94
N MET A 56 -4.98 -14.90 -16.04
CA MET A 56 -3.89 -13.95 -16.33
C MET A 56 -4.41 -12.52 -16.47
N TYR A 57 -5.55 -12.33 -17.12
CA TYR A 57 -6.20 -11.02 -17.24
C TYR A 57 -6.59 -10.46 -15.87
N MET A 58 -7.22 -11.26 -15.00
CA MET A 58 -7.57 -10.84 -13.65
C MET A 58 -6.34 -10.55 -12.77
N LEU A 59 -5.33 -11.40 -12.84
CA LEU A 59 -4.10 -11.22 -12.09
C LEU A 59 -3.38 -9.93 -12.50
N ASN A 60 -3.26 -9.67 -13.80
CA ASN A 60 -2.66 -8.44 -14.31
C ASN A 60 -3.44 -7.20 -13.85
N ASN A 61 -4.77 -7.22 -13.93
CA ASN A 61 -5.58 -6.10 -13.46
C ASN A 61 -5.43 -5.83 -11.96
N GLU A 62 -5.35 -6.89 -11.15
CA GLU A 62 -5.11 -6.74 -9.71
C GLU A 62 -3.69 -6.21 -9.40
N ILE A 63 -2.68 -6.66 -10.16
CA ILE A 63 -1.30 -6.16 -10.07
C ILE A 63 -1.23 -4.69 -10.49
N ASP A 64 -1.90 -4.31 -11.58
CA ASP A 64 -1.91 -2.93 -12.08
C ASP A 64 -2.60 -1.98 -11.11
N LYS A 65 -3.75 -2.37 -10.56
CA LYS A 65 -4.44 -1.62 -9.50
C LYS A 65 -3.54 -1.45 -8.28
N PHE A 66 -2.93 -2.54 -7.84
CA PHE A 66 -2.01 -2.55 -6.71
C PHE A 66 -0.83 -1.60 -6.96
N ASN A 67 -0.13 -1.75 -8.08
CA ASN A 67 1.01 -0.92 -8.44
C ASN A 67 0.63 0.56 -8.54
N ALA A 68 -0.50 0.89 -9.16
CA ALA A 68 -0.98 2.27 -9.26
C ALA A 68 -1.16 2.90 -7.87
N PHE A 69 -1.81 2.18 -6.95
CA PHE A 69 -1.99 2.66 -5.58
C PHE A 69 -0.66 2.88 -4.84
N PHE A 70 0.26 1.90 -4.85
CA PHE A 70 1.53 2.07 -4.12
C PHE A 70 2.38 3.19 -4.71
N MET A 71 2.41 3.34 -6.05
CA MET A 71 3.10 4.44 -6.72
C MET A 71 2.52 5.80 -6.32
N GLU A 72 1.21 5.97 -6.38
CA GLU A 72 0.53 7.22 -6.00
C GLU A 72 0.83 7.58 -4.54
N GLN A 73 0.75 6.60 -3.63
CA GLN A 73 1.06 6.84 -2.23
C GLN A 73 2.54 7.17 -1.99
N GLU A 74 3.48 6.52 -2.67
CA GLU A 74 4.92 6.84 -2.59
C GLU A 74 5.19 8.28 -3.08
N GLU A 75 4.55 8.71 -4.16
CA GLU A 75 4.63 10.08 -4.67
C GLU A 75 4.10 11.09 -3.64
N ASP A 76 2.96 10.82 -3.01
CA ASP A 76 2.41 11.64 -1.93
C ASP A 76 3.37 11.76 -0.74
N PHE A 77 4.03 10.66 -0.34
CA PHE A 77 5.04 10.70 0.70
C PHE A 77 6.24 11.58 0.30
N ILE A 78 6.70 11.49 -0.95
CA ILE A 78 7.80 12.34 -1.46
C ILE A 78 7.41 13.82 -1.43
N ILE A 79 6.20 14.15 -1.85
CA ILE A 79 5.69 15.53 -1.86
C ILE A 79 5.62 16.08 -0.43
N ARG A 80 4.94 15.37 0.48
CA ARG A 80 4.80 15.80 1.89
C ARG A 80 6.14 15.91 2.61
N HIS A 81 7.10 15.02 2.32
CA HIS A 81 8.46 15.14 2.85
C HIS A 81 9.13 16.44 2.40
N LYS A 82 9.03 16.80 1.11
CA LYS A 82 9.57 18.07 0.59
C LYS A 82 8.87 19.28 1.23
N GLU A 83 7.56 19.24 1.40
CA GLU A 83 6.79 20.32 2.05
C GLU A 83 7.19 20.52 3.51
N LEU A 84 7.40 19.43 4.27
CA LEU A 84 7.91 19.49 5.64
C LEU A 84 9.30 20.11 5.70
N GLN A 85 10.22 19.72 4.81
CA GLN A 85 11.55 20.33 4.71
C GLN A 85 11.46 21.84 4.42
N GLN A 86 10.60 22.25 3.49
CA GLN A 86 10.39 23.66 3.17
C GLN A 86 9.77 24.43 4.34
N ARG A 87 8.84 23.82 5.08
CA ARG A 87 8.23 24.43 6.27
C ARG A 87 9.27 24.64 7.38
N ILE A 88 10.10 23.65 7.68
CA ILE A 88 11.23 23.78 8.62
C ILE A 88 12.13 24.95 8.22
N LYS A 89 12.51 25.01 6.94
CA LYS A 89 13.38 26.09 6.43
C LYS A 89 12.73 27.47 6.63
N ARG A 90 11.46 27.63 6.26
CA ARG A 90 10.72 28.90 6.43
C ARG A 90 10.68 29.36 7.89
N VAL A 91 10.36 28.46 8.82
CA VAL A 91 10.31 28.78 10.26
C VAL A 91 11.69 29.16 10.80
N THR A 92 12.74 28.46 10.34
CA THR A 92 14.13 28.75 10.72
C THR A 92 14.59 30.11 10.19
N ASP A 93 14.32 30.42 8.92
CA ASP A 93 14.70 31.69 8.29
C ASP A 93 13.97 32.88 8.94
N LYS A 94 12.68 32.70 9.28
CA LYS A 94 11.86 33.70 10.01
C LYS A 94 12.41 33.97 11.42
N TRP A 95 12.86 32.93 12.13
CA TRP A 95 13.50 33.08 13.43
C TRP A 95 14.78 33.91 13.37
N SER A 96 15.63 33.65 12.38
CA SER A 96 16.89 34.39 12.16
C SER A 96 16.70 35.88 11.85
N SER A 97 15.49 36.31 11.48
CA SER A 97 15.16 37.69 11.08
C SER A 97 14.39 38.49 12.16
N ASN A 98 14.62 38.19 13.45
CA ASN A 98 13.97 38.76 14.65
C ASN A 98 12.58 38.18 15.00
N GLY A 99 12.36 36.88 14.76
CA GLY A 99 11.13 36.21 15.22
C GLY A 99 11.00 36.13 16.75
N SER A 100 9.75 36.04 17.25
CA SER A 100 9.47 35.79 18.67
C SER A 100 9.81 34.34 19.06
N ARG A 101 10.44 34.14 20.22
CA ARG A 101 10.89 32.80 20.68
C ARG A 101 9.72 31.87 20.94
N THR A 102 8.61 32.43 21.43
CA THR A 102 7.38 31.69 21.69
C THR A 102 6.77 31.21 20.38
N GLU A 103 6.62 32.10 19.38
CA GLU A 103 6.09 31.74 18.06
C GLU A 103 6.92 30.65 17.36
N TYR A 104 8.25 30.77 17.41
CA TYR A 104 9.14 29.73 16.86
C TYR A 104 8.93 28.38 17.54
N ASN A 105 8.86 28.36 18.87
CA ASN A 105 8.68 27.11 19.61
C ASN A 105 7.33 26.45 19.31
N ASP A 106 6.28 27.24 19.17
CA ASP A 106 4.93 26.76 18.84
C ASP A 106 4.89 26.21 17.41
N GLU A 107 5.35 26.98 16.42
CA GLU A 107 5.41 26.55 15.01
C GLU A 107 6.28 25.29 14.86
N MET A 108 7.43 25.22 15.53
CA MET A 108 8.30 24.06 15.52
C MET A 108 7.71 22.87 16.30
N GLY A 109 6.85 23.13 17.29
CA GLY A 109 6.07 22.11 18.00
C GLY A 109 5.13 21.38 17.06
N GLU A 110 4.34 22.12 16.28
CA GLU A 110 3.45 21.56 15.28
C GLU A 110 4.20 20.79 14.20
N ILE A 111 5.33 21.34 13.70
CA ILE A 111 6.18 20.62 12.75
C ILE A 111 6.67 19.27 13.30
N ARG A 112 7.09 19.22 14.57
CA ARG A 112 7.55 17.96 15.19
C ARG A 112 6.42 16.94 15.27
N LYS A 113 5.21 17.37 15.60
CA LYS A 113 4.03 16.51 15.62
C LYS A 113 3.75 15.96 14.21
N ASP A 114 3.73 16.82 13.21
CA ASP A 114 3.51 16.42 11.82
C ASP A 114 4.57 15.43 11.32
N ILE A 115 5.84 15.57 11.74
CA ILE A 115 6.90 14.61 11.40
C ILE A 115 6.63 13.24 12.03
N VAL A 116 6.19 13.19 13.28
CA VAL A 116 5.89 11.92 13.97
C VAL A 116 4.69 11.24 13.32
N ASP A 117 3.63 11.99 13.03
CA ASP A 117 2.45 11.48 12.35
C ASP A 117 2.83 10.96 10.95
N PHE A 118 3.51 11.77 10.14
CA PHE A 118 4.02 11.40 8.81
C PHE A 118 4.89 10.14 8.83
N HIS A 119 5.79 10.01 9.81
CA HIS A 119 6.60 8.82 9.97
C HIS A 119 5.77 7.58 10.33
N GLY A 120 4.80 7.72 11.23
CA GLY A 120 3.87 6.64 11.59
C GLY A 120 3.10 6.13 10.38
N GLU A 121 2.62 7.03 9.53
CA GLU A 121 1.96 6.69 8.27
C GLU A 121 2.88 5.92 7.32
N MET A 122 4.13 6.37 7.12
CA MET A 122 5.11 5.67 6.27
C MET A 122 5.42 4.26 6.78
N VAL A 123 5.52 4.07 8.10
CA VAL A 123 5.76 2.75 8.69
C VAL A 123 4.58 1.83 8.45
N LEU A 124 3.34 2.31 8.63
CA LEU A 124 2.13 1.53 8.34
C LEU A 124 2.04 1.16 6.85
N PHE A 125 2.37 2.10 5.97
CA PHE A 125 2.41 1.87 4.52
C PHE A 125 3.45 0.83 4.12
N ARG A 126 4.68 0.91 4.65
CA ARG A 126 5.73 -0.09 4.41
C ARG A 126 5.31 -1.48 4.88
N GLU A 127 4.71 -1.56 6.07
CA GLU A 127 4.23 -2.82 6.62
C GLU A 127 3.08 -3.39 5.78
N LEU A 128 2.19 -2.54 5.28
CA LEU A 128 1.15 -2.92 4.33
C LEU A 128 1.75 -3.50 3.05
N GLN A 129 2.68 -2.76 2.44
CA GLN A 129 3.37 -3.15 1.22
C GLN A 129 4.02 -4.52 1.39
N GLN A 130 4.80 -4.70 2.46
CA GLN A 130 5.41 -5.99 2.78
C GLN A 130 4.35 -7.08 2.94
N HIS A 131 3.31 -6.85 3.74
CA HIS A 131 2.30 -7.89 3.96
C HIS A 131 1.61 -8.32 2.65
N GLN A 132 1.34 -7.37 1.75
CA GLN A 132 0.74 -7.67 0.44
C GLN A 132 1.73 -8.40 -0.48
N PHE A 133 2.98 -7.96 -0.63
CA PHE A 133 3.95 -8.68 -1.47
C PHE A 133 4.21 -10.12 -0.98
N HIS A 134 4.29 -10.34 0.34
CA HIS A 134 4.41 -11.69 0.90
C HIS A 134 3.14 -12.54 0.68
N GLY A 135 1.96 -11.91 0.61
CA GLY A 135 0.71 -12.59 0.27
C GLY A 135 0.72 -13.09 -1.16
N VAL A 136 1.12 -12.24 -2.11
CA VAL A 136 1.27 -12.60 -3.53
C VAL A 136 2.25 -13.75 -3.70
N GLY A 137 3.44 -13.67 -3.09
CA GLY A 137 4.45 -14.74 -3.20
C GLY A 137 3.94 -16.11 -2.73
N LYS A 138 3.22 -16.15 -1.61
CA LYS A 138 2.65 -17.40 -1.09
C LYS A 138 1.56 -18.00 -1.97
N ASP A 139 0.70 -17.16 -2.53
CA ASP A 139 -0.38 -17.66 -3.38
C ASP A 139 0.13 -18.07 -4.77
N ILE A 140 1.25 -17.51 -5.25
CA ILE A 140 1.94 -17.96 -6.46
C ILE A 140 2.71 -19.28 -6.22
N GLU A 141 3.33 -19.47 -5.05
CA GLU A 141 4.00 -20.73 -4.67
C GLU A 141 3.01 -21.91 -4.48
N GLU A 142 1.72 -21.64 -4.26
CA GLU A 142 0.66 -22.66 -4.17
C GLU A 142 0.10 -23.12 -5.54
N ILE A 143 0.54 -22.51 -6.65
CA ILE A 143 0.21 -22.90 -8.04
C ILE A 143 1.23 -23.92 -8.54
#